data_AF-A0A4V2YUP2-F1
#
_entry.id   AF-A0A4V2YUP2-F1
#
_cell.length_a   1.000
_cell.length_b   1.000
_cell.length_c   1.000
_cell.angle_alpha   90.00
_cell.angle_beta   90.00
_cell.angle_gamma   90.00
#
_symmetry.space_group_name_H-M   'P 1'
#
loop_
_entity.id
_entity.type
_entity.pdbx_description
1 polymer ?
#
loop_
_entity_poly.entity_id
_entity_poly.type
_entity_poly.pdbx_seq_one_letter_code
_entity_poly.pdbx_strand_id
1 'polypeptide(L)'
;MSVKITLLLLSFCCISFAQESKQQKITIFLDFNDKLSVEYSINKDTTSTSFGIFFEKYQTKEARDKATKDHYNDIRDRNSAGLPDFSVNLYVFSLKPEKLNSLDCIDYITVKQFRENNYKTTSPTYIIHKLKDGTYLKWKTFTMN
;
A
#
# COMPACT_ATOMS: atom_id res chain seq x y z
N MET A 1 -0.50 27.51 -47.76
CA MET A 1 -0.27 26.32 -46.92
C MET A 1 -1.64 25.77 -46.53
N SER A 2 -1.99 24.57 -47.01
CA SER A 2 -3.38 24.08 -47.05
C SER A 2 -3.95 23.90 -45.64
N VAL A 3 -5.20 24.35 -45.41
CA VAL A 3 -5.96 24.19 -44.15
C VAL A 3 -5.95 22.74 -43.64
N LYS A 4 -5.82 21.77 -44.57
CA LYS A 4 -5.70 20.34 -44.29
C LYS A 4 -4.44 19.97 -43.51
N ILE A 5 -3.32 20.67 -43.73
CA ILE A 5 -2.04 20.43 -43.05
C ILE A 5 -2.11 20.95 -41.61
N THR A 6 -2.78 22.10 -41.40
CA THR A 6 -2.95 22.69 -40.07
C THR A 6 -3.84 21.82 -39.17
N LEU A 7 -4.91 21.22 -39.71
CA LEU A 7 -5.77 20.31 -38.95
C LEU A 7 -5.04 19.02 -38.53
N LEU A 8 -4.16 18.51 -39.39
CA LEU A 8 -3.38 17.30 -39.12
C LEU A 8 -2.39 17.53 -37.96
N LEU A 9 -1.71 18.68 -37.93
CA LEU A 9 -0.78 19.04 -36.86
C LEU A 9 -1.48 19.24 -35.50
N LEU A 10 -2.70 19.81 -35.50
CA LEU A 10 -3.49 19.96 -34.27
C LEU A 10 -3.90 18.61 -33.68
N SER A 11 -4.22 17.63 -34.53
CA SER A 11 -4.63 16.29 -34.09
C SER A 11 -3.49 15.49 -33.45
N PHE A 12 -2.23 15.69 -33.88
CA PHE A 12 -1.07 15.02 -33.30
C PHE A 12 -0.69 15.57 -31.90
N CYS A 13 -0.96 16.84 -31.61
CA CYS A 13 -0.67 17.41 -30.27
C CYS A 13 -1.61 16.88 -29.17
N CYS A 14 -2.83 16.43 -29.50
CA CYS A 14 -3.80 15.97 -28.51
C CYS A 14 -3.62 14.50 -28.10
N ILE A 15 -2.96 13.68 -28.93
CA ILE A 15 -2.80 12.23 -28.66
C ILE A 15 -1.70 11.97 -27.61
N SER A 16 -0.72 12.88 -27.48
CA SER A 16 0.42 12.73 -26.58
C SER A 16 0.09 12.87 -25.08
N PHE A 17 -1.12 13.33 -24.73
CA PHE A 17 -1.53 13.52 -23.32
C PHE A 17 -2.35 12.34 -22.75
N ALA A 18 -2.61 11.28 -23.52
CA ALA A 18 -3.49 10.18 -23.10
C ALA A 18 -2.77 8.95 -22.51
N GLN A 19 -1.44 8.98 -22.35
CA GLN A 19 -0.64 7.82 -21.93
C GLN A 19 -0.13 7.88 -20.48
N GLU A 20 -0.81 8.58 -19.57
CA GLU A 20 -0.66 8.23 -18.15
C GLU A 20 -1.45 6.94 -17.90
N SER A 21 -0.75 5.81 -17.79
CA SER A 21 -1.37 4.58 -17.31
C SER A 21 -2.01 4.88 -15.95
N LYS A 22 -3.35 4.81 -15.87
CA LYS A 22 -4.09 4.86 -14.61
C LYS A 22 -3.75 3.61 -13.79
N GLN A 23 -2.55 3.54 -13.24
CA GLN A 23 -2.24 2.56 -12.21
C GLN A 23 -3.14 2.92 -11.04
N GLN A 24 -4.10 2.04 -10.75
CA GLN A 24 -5.17 2.32 -9.81
C GLN A 24 -4.56 2.45 -8.41
N LYS A 25 -4.45 3.69 -7.95
CA LYS A 25 -3.94 4.03 -6.62
C LYS A 25 -4.92 3.49 -5.59
N ILE A 26 -4.48 2.54 -4.77
CA ILE A 26 -5.28 1.98 -3.68
C ILE A 26 -5.09 2.83 -2.44
N THR A 27 -6.18 3.23 -1.80
CA THR A 27 -6.17 3.86 -0.48
C THR A 27 -6.71 2.87 0.54
N ILE A 28 -5.92 2.57 1.58
CA ILE A 28 -6.30 1.65 2.65
C ILE A 28 -6.54 2.46 3.91
N PHE A 29 -7.75 2.33 4.45
CA PHE A 29 -8.07 2.81 5.78
C PHE A 29 -7.61 1.79 6.82
N LEU A 30 -6.78 2.26 7.74
CA LEU A 30 -6.04 1.45 8.68
C LEU A 30 -6.36 1.91 10.11
N ASP A 31 -6.92 0.99 10.89
CA ASP A 31 -7.18 1.20 12.32
C ASP A 31 -6.00 0.67 13.14
N PHE A 32 -5.25 1.58 13.78
CA PHE A 32 -4.13 1.21 14.65
C PHE A 32 -4.54 0.44 15.90
N ASN A 33 -5.83 0.37 16.22
CA ASN A 33 -6.32 -0.47 17.31
C ASN A 33 -6.44 -1.95 16.90
N ASP A 34 -6.46 -2.26 15.60
CA ASP A 34 -6.47 -3.65 15.10
C ASP A 34 -5.05 -4.23 15.04
N LYS A 35 -4.51 -4.56 16.22
CA LYS A 35 -3.18 -5.17 16.37
C LYS A 35 -3.07 -6.59 15.83
N LEU A 36 -4.19 -7.24 15.49
CA LEU A 36 -4.18 -8.59 14.94
C LEU A 36 -3.93 -8.59 13.43
N SER A 37 -4.48 -7.60 12.74
CA SER A 37 -4.35 -7.52 11.28
C SER A 37 -3.22 -6.61 10.82
N VAL A 38 -2.72 -5.74 11.70
CA VAL A 38 -1.77 -4.68 11.31
C VAL A 38 -0.63 -4.51 12.30
N GLU A 39 0.57 -4.31 11.76
CA GLU A 39 1.74 -3.80 12.44
C GLU A 39 2.11 -2.42 11.87
N TYR A 40 2.65 -1.53 12.69
CA TYR A 40 3.15 -0.24 12.22
C TYR A 40 4.30 0.27 13.08
N SER A 41 5.18 1.07 12.48
CA SER A 41 6.24 1.80 13.16
C SER A 41 6.29 3.21 12.61
N ILE A 42 6.12 4.22 13.48
CA ILE A 42 6.16 5.63 13.11
C ILE A 42 7.28 6.29 13.92
N ASN A 43 8.25 6.90 13.25
CA ASN A 43 9.31 7.62 13.93
C ASN A 43 8.80 8.94 14.54
N LYS A 44 9.59 9.53 15.47
CA LYS A 44 9.17 10.70 16.26
C LYS A 44 8.77 11.93 15.42
N ASP A 45 9.44 12.13 14.28
CA ASP A 45 9.18 13.26 13.40
C ASP A 45 8.17 12.96 12.28
N THR A 46 7.63 11.73 12.25
CA THR A 46 6.65 11.20 11.29
C THR A 46 7.12 11.16 9.84
N THR A 47 8.42 11.33 9.58
CA THR A 47 8.99 11.31 8.22
C THR A 47 9.32 9.90 7.75
N SER A 48 9.51 8.95 8.67
CA SER A 48 9.78 7.55 8.37
C SER A 48 8.73 6.68 9.03
N THR A 49 8.05 5.88 8.23
CA THR A 49 6.95 5.04 8.71
C THR A 49 6.91 3.73 7.96
N SER A 50 6.59 2.64 8.64
CA SER A 50 6.25 1.36 8.03
C SER A 50 4.88 0.87 8.51
N PHE A 51 4.17 0.19 7.62
CA PHE A 51 2.93 -0.51 7.89
C PHE A 51 3.03 -1.93 7.34
N GLY A 52 2.67 -2.93 8.14
CA GLY A 52 2.56 -4.32 7.74
C GLY A 52 1.12 -4.78 7.86
N ILE A 53 0.53 -5.29 6.79
CA ILE A 53 -0.81 -5.89 6.81
C ILE A 53 -0.66 -7.41 6.72
N PHE A 54 -0.98 -8.12 7.81
CA PHE A 54 -0.85 -9.58 7.85
C PHE A 54 -1.86 -10.27 6.92
N PHE A 55 -1.41 -11.33 6.25
CA PHE A 55 -2.33 -12.23 5.56
C PHE A 55 -3.22 -12.95 6.57
N GLU A 56 -4.42 -13.36 6.14
CA GLU A 56 -5.46 -13.94 7.01
C GLU A 56 -4.98 -15.13 7.84
N LYS A 57 -4.07 -15.95 7.32
CA LYS A 57 -3.53 -17.11 8.03
C LYS A 57 -2.42 -16.78 9.03
N TYR A 58 -1.91 -15.55 9.04
CA TYR A 58 -0.69 -15.15 9.75
C TYR A 58 -0.90 -13.96 10.70
N GLN A 59 -2.14 -13.68 11.07
CA GLN A 59 -2.49 -12.59 12.00
C GLN A 59 -1.89 -12.81 13.41
N THR A 60 -1.82 -14.05 13.86
CA THR A 60 -1.26 -14.39 15.18
C THR A 60 0.23 -14.69 15.11
N LYS A 61 0.94 -14.34 16.18
CA LYS A 61 2.37 -14.70 16.32
C LYS A 61 2.56 -16.22 16.26
N GLU A 62 1.69 -16.97 16.92
CA GLU A 62 1.74 -18.44 16.93
C GLU A 62 1.67 -19.03 15.52
N ALA A 63 0.78 -18.51 14.66
CA ALA A 63 0.69 -18.98 13.27
C ALA A 63 1.97 -18.67 12.47
N ARG A 64 2.57 -17.49 12.68
CA ARG A 64 3.84 -17.11 12.05
C ARG A 64 5.01 -17.95 12.55
N ASP A 65 5.10 -18.17 13.86
CA ASP A 65 6.12 -19.00 14.47
C ASP A 65 6.02 -20.45 13.96
N LYS A 66 4.79 -21.00 13.88
CA LYS A 66 4.54 -22.33 13.32
C LYS A 66 4.97 -22.41 11.86
N ALA A 67 4.56 -21.46 11.02
CA ALA A 67 4.93 -21.44 9.60
C ALA A 67 6.44 -21.32 9.41
N THR A 68 7.11 -20.51 10.23
CA THR A 68 8.58 -20.37 10.22
C THR A 68 9.26 -21.69 10.60
N LYS A 69 8.76 -22.36 11.64
CA LYS A 69 9.26 -23.67 12.07
C LYS A 69 9.05 -24.74 10.99
N ASP A 70 7.87 -24.78 10.38
CA ASP A 70 7.54 -25.74 9.32
C ASP A 70 8.47 -25.52 8.10
N HIS A 71 8.70 -24.26 7.71
CA HIS A 71 9.64 -23.90 6.63
C HIS A 71 11.06 -24.42 6.88
N TYR A 72 11.61 -24.22 8.08
CA TYR A 72 12.96 -24.70 8.41
C TYR A 72 13.08 -26.23 8.56
N ASN A 73 11.96 -26.93 8.78
CA ASN A 73 11.93 -28.38 8.89
C ASN A 73 11.71 -29.08 7.54
N ASP A 74 11.27 -28.37 6.50
CA ASP A 74 11.18 -28.92 5.14
C ASP A 74 12.58 -28.99 4.50
N ILE A 75 12.98 -30.19 4.09
CA ILE A 75 14.29 -30.46 3.47
C ILE A 75 14.50 -29.64 2.19
N ARG A 76 13.42 -29.27 1.48
CA ARG A 76 13.48 -28.45 0.25
C ARG A 76 13.76 -26.98 0.55
N ASP A 77 13.26 -26.49 1.68
CA ASP A 77 13.28 -25.07 2.05
C ASP A 77 14.33 -24.74 3.12
N ARG A 78 14.88 -25.76 3.79
CA ARG A 78 15.91 -25.60 4.84
C ARG A 78 17.14 -24.82 4.41
N ASN A 79 17.46 -24.85 3.12
CA ASN A 79 18.59 -24.13 2.51
C ASN A 79 18.15 -22.86 1.76
N SER A 80 16.85 -22.51 1.80
CA SER A 80 16.36 -21.26 1.24
C SER A 80 16.83 -20.10 2.11
N ALA A 81 17.31 -19.03 1.48
CA ALA A 81 17.75 -17.82 2.18
C ALA A 81 16.57 -16.94 2.64
N GLY A 82 15.34 -17.28 2.27
CA GLY A 82 14.16 -16.45 2.48
C GLY A 82 13.29 -16.96 3.62
N LEU A 83 12.92 -16.08 4.55
CA LEU A 83 11.80 -16.35 5.46
C LEU A 83 10.49 -16.33 4.67
N PRO A 84 9.45 -17.08 5.11
CA PRO A 84 8.14 -16.95 4.51
C PRO A 84 7.61 -15.52 4.70
N ASP A 85 7.05 -14.94 3.65
CA ASP A 85 6.39 -13.64 3.75
C ASP A 85 5.01 -13.80 4.41
N PHE A 86 4.74 -12.96 5.40
CA PHE A 86 3.53 -13.00 6.22
C PHE A 86 2.65 -11.76 6.05
N SER A 87 3.16 -10.71 5.42
CA SER A 87 2.49 -9.41 5.35
C SER A 87 2.84 -8.61 4.11
N VAL A 88 1.89 -7.79 3.66
CA VAL A 88 2.22 -6.71 2.73
C VAL A 88 2.84 -5.56 3.51
N ASN A 89 4.09 -5.23 3.21
CA ASN A 89 4.83 -4.16 3.87
C ASN A 89 4.86 -2.89 3.01
N LEU A 90 4.48 -1.78 3.63
CA LEU A 90 4.33 -0.46 3.03
C LEU A 90 5.18 0.54 3.78
N TYR A 91 6.03 1.26 3.06
CA TYR A 91 7.04 2.14 3.65
C TYR A 91 6.89 3.58 3.20
N VAL A 92 7.25 4.49 4.10
CA VAL A 92 7.33 5.93 3.89
C VAL A 92 8.75 6.37 4.26
N PHE A 93 9.41 7.06 3.34
CA PHE A 93 10.78 7.55 3.54
C PHE A 93 10.81 9.07 3.38
N SER A 94 11.28 9.75 4.43
CA SER A 94 11.50 11.20 4.45
C SER A 94 10.28 12.05 4.04
N LEU A 95 9.06 11.56 4.29
CA LEU A 95 7.83 12.24 3.90
C LEU A 95 6.83 12.27 5.06
N LYS A 96 6.35 13.47 5.40
CA LYS A 96 5.32 13.64 6.43
C LYS A 96 3.92 13.29 5.89
N PRO A 97 3.01 12.80 6.75
CA PRO A 97 1.62 12.61 6.35
C PRO A 97 0.93 13.93 6.04
N GLU A 98 -0.01 13.87 5.10
CA GLU A 98 -1.00 14.91 4.87
C GLU A 98 -2.08 14.81 5.95
N LYS A 99 -2.40 15.93 6.61
CA LYS A 99 -3.52 15.99 7.56
C LYS A 99 -4.81 16.32 6.80
N LEU A 100 -5.85 15.51 6.98
CA LEU A 100 -7.16 15.68 6.34
C LEU A 100 -8.24 15.94 7.40
N ASN A 101 -9.20 16.81 7.08
CA ASN A 101 -10.35 17.08 7.96
C ASN A 101 -11.52 16.13 7.69
N SER A 102 -11.67 15.63 6.48
CA SER A 102 -12.69 14.65 6.09
C SER A 102 -12.14 13.66 5.05
N LEU A 103 -12.91 12.61 4.80
CA LEU A 103 -12.64 11.63 3.73
C LEU A 103 -13.59 11.83 2.53
N ASP A 104 -14.22 13.00 2.45
CA ASP A 104 -15.13 13.29 1.34
C ASP A 104 -14.36 13.23 0.02
N CYS A 105 -14.94 12.54 -0.97
CA CYS A 105 -14.32 12.30 -2.28
C CYS A 105 -13.02 11.46 -2.25
N ILE A 106 -12.72 10.75 -1.16
CA ILE A 106 -11.62 9.79 -1.09
C ILE A 106 -12.19 8.38 -1.05
N ASP A 107 -12.04 7.65 -2.15
CA ASP A 107 -12.32 6.22 -2.17
C ASP A 107 -11.24 5.47 -1.38
N TYR A 108 -11.66 4.65 -0.43
CA TYR A 108 -10.77 3.81 0.37
C TYR A 108 -11.38 2.42 0.59
N ILE A 109 -10.51 1.46 0.87
CA ILE A 109 -10.87 0.12 1.31
C ILE A 109 -10.39 -0.10 2.75
N THR A 110 -11.08 -0.98 3.47
CA THR A 110 -10.63 -1.43 4.80
C THR A 110 -9.54 -2.50 4.67
N VAL A 111 -8.78 -2.71 5.75
CA VAL A 111 -7.83 -3.84 5.84
C VAL A 111 -8.50 -5.18 5.54
N LYS A 112 -9.74 -5.38 6.01
CA LYS A 112 -10.51 -6.60 5.72
C LYS A 112 -10.72 -6.79 4.22
N GLN A 113 -11.24 -5.76 3.53
CA GLN A 113 -11.44 -5.80 2.08
C GLN A 113 -10.11 -5.96 1.32
N PHE A 114 -9.02 -5.39 1.85
CA PHE A 114 -7.69 -5.57 1.28
C PHE A 114 -7.27 -7.05 1.26
N ARG A 115 -7.54 -7.78 2.35
CA ARG A 115 -7.20 -9.21 2.46
C ARG A 115 -8.12 -10.11 1.64
N GLU A 116 -9.44 -9.91 1.74
CA GLU A 116 -10.44 -10.78 1.11
C GLU A 116 -10.27 -10.86 -0.41
N ASN A 117 -9.81 -9.77 -1.02
CA ASN A 117 -9.58 -9.69 -2.46
C ASN A 117 -8.14 -10.05 -2.88
N ASN A 118 -7.30 -10.50 -1.94
CA ASN A 118 -5.89 -10.84 -2.17
C ASN A 118 -5.13 -9.75 -2.94
N TYR A 119 -5.34 -8.48 -2.59
CA TYR A 119 -4.71 -7.38 -3.32
C TYR A 119 -3.19 -7.46 -3.19
N LYS A 120 -2.52 -7.46 -4.35
CA LYS A 120 -1.08 -7.25 -4.47
C LYS A 120 -0.87 -5.83 -4.97
N THR A 121 -0.07 -5.03 -4.28
CA THR A 121 0.22 -3.66 -4.72
C THR A 121 1.64 -3.55 -5.25
N THR A 122 1.75 -3.05 -6.48
CA THR A 122 3.01 -2.70 -7.18
C THR A 122 3.08 -1.20 -7.46
N SER A 123 2.13 -0.42 -6.91
CA SER A 123 1.89 0.99 -7.21
C SER A 123 1.82 1.80 -5.92
N PRO A 124 1.89 3.14 -5.95
CA PRO A 124 1.80 3.93 -4.72
C PRO A 124 0.44 3.70 -4.04
N THR A 125 0.51 2.98 -2.91
CA THR A 125 -0.61 2.76 -1.98
C THR A 125 -0.66 3.93 -1.01
N TYR A 126 -1.85 4.40 -0.68
CA TYR A 126 -2.06 5.38 0.37
C TYR A 126 -2.57 4.70 1.63
N ILE A 127 -2.01 5.08 2.78
CA ILE A 127 -2.54 4.66 4.09
C ILE A 127 -3.24 5.84 4.71
N ILE A 128 -4.45 5.63 5.22
CA ILE A 128 -5.22 6.61 5.98
C ILE A 128 -5.48 6.06 7.38
N HIS A 129 -5.24 6.88 8.40
CA HIS A 129 -5.59 6.58 9.78
C HIS A 129 -6.37 7.73 10.41
N LYS A 130 -7.39 7.42 11.22
CA LYS A 130 -8.19 8.42 11.94
C LYS A 130 -7.58 8.72 13.31
N LEU A 131 -7.32 9.99 13.58
CA LEU A 131 -6.85 10.50 14.86
C LEU A 131 -7.99 10.65 15.87
N LYS A 132 -7.62 10.75 17.15
CA LYS A 132 -8.57 10.93 18.27
C LYS A 132 -9.36 12.23 18.18
N ASP A 133 -8.80 13.27 17.55
CA ASP A 133 -9.47 14.56 17.33
C ASP A 133 -10.49 14.52 16.19
N GLY A 134 -10.68 13.37 15.55
CA GLY A 134 -11.61 13.17 14.44
C GLY A 134 -11.02 13.46 13.06
N THR A 135 -9.80 14.02 12.98
CA THR A 135 -9.08 14.25 11.72
C THR A 135 -8.35 12.99 11.26
N TYR A 136 -7.71 13.04 10.08
CA TYR A 136 -7.03 11.89 9.50
C TYR A 136 -5.59 12.24 9.10
N LEU A 137 -4.73 11.23 9.13
CA LEU A 137 -3.40 11.28 8.53
C LEU A 137 -3.37 10.38 7.30
N LYS A 138 -2.81 10.90 6.21
CA LYS A 138 -2.66 10.20 4.95
C LYS A 138 -1.19 10.13 4.56
N TRP A 139 -0.68 8.92 4.37
CA TRP A 139 0.67 8.66 3.90
C TRP A 139 0.65 8.16 2.46
N LYS A 140 1.59 8.63 1.64
CA LYS A 140 1.95 7.96 0.38
C LYS A 140 3.01 6.92 0.71
N THR A 141 2.74 5.67 0.37
CA THR A 141 3.62 4.54 0.71
C THR A 141 4.15 3.84 -0.54
N PHE A 142 5.20 3.05 -0.33
CA PHE A 142 5.88 2.26 -1.36
C PHE A 142 6.07 0.83 -0.87
N THR A 143 5.96 -0.14 -1.77
CA THR A 143 6.41 -1.51 -1.52
C THR A 143 7.87 -1.64 -1.90
N MET A 144 8.60 -2.45 -1.15
CA MET A 144 9.92 -2.95 -1.56
C MET A 144 9.68 -4.33 -2.16
N ASN A 145 9.85 -4.45 -3.48
CA ASN A 145 9.86 -5.74 -4.17
C ASN A 145 11.22 -6.42 -4.00
#